data_AF-A0A523ESK5-F1
#
_entry.id   AF-A0A523ESK5-F1
#
_cell.length_a   1.000
_cell.length_b   1.000
_cell.length_c   1.000
_cell.angle_alpha   90.00
_cell.angle_beta   90.00
_cell.angle_gamma   90.00
#
_symmetry.space_group_name_H-M   'P 1'
#
loop_
_entity.id
_entity.type
_entity.pdbx_description
1 polymer ?
#
loop_
_entity_poly.entity_id
_entity_poly.type
_entity_poly.pdbx_seq_one_letter_code
_entity_poly.pdbx_strand_id
1 'polypeptide(L)'
;MNGSQDDQTTPPVEPTAATAQAPAAQQAPPTTPVPPAGKFFQMSPGVAQDPRAKSPALACFLSIMPGLGQVYTGYYVRGFVFAITIAGIITLLASSGPMNDLVPFLALFMSFFWLHNIIDAGRRAAFYNRMLAGGTDADEFPPEMKIPGVSGSIFAGLGLIVVGVIALTYTKFDMSLDWLKDWWPVIPILIGVYLVGLAVRDRMKKEDA
;
A
#
# COMPACT_ATOMS: atom_id res chain seq x y z
N MET A 1 69.25 -72.61 -49.14
CA MET A 1 68.32 -73.32 -48.23
C MET A 1 67.18 -72.38 -47.91
N ASN A 2 65.98 -72.93 -47.98
CA ASN A 2 64.66 -72.33 -47.95
C ASN A 2 64.30 -71.74 -46.57
N GLY A 3 63.37 -70.79 -46.49
CA GLY A 3 62.82 -70.35 -45.20
C GLY A 3 62.09 -69.00 -45.19
N SER A 4 61.04 -68.93 -46.00
CA SER A 4 59.92 -67.98 -46.13
C SER A 4 59.63 -66.96 -45.01
N GLN A 5 59.31 -65.76 -45.49
CA GLN A 5 58.72 -64.61 -44.80
C GLN A 5 57.22 -64.79 -44.49
N ASP A 6 56.71 -63.79 -43.77
CA ASP A 6 55.32 -63.35 -43.62
C ASP A 6 54.55 -63.88 -42.41
N ASP A 7 54.39 -63.01 -41.40
CA ASP A 7 53.03 -62.59 -41.02
C ASP A 7 53.03 -61.21 -40.37
N GLN A 8 52.43 -60.24 -41.06
CA GLN A 8 52.11 -58.91 -40.56
C GLN A 8 50.73 -58.96 -39.91
N THR A 9 50.66 -58.79 -38.59
CA THR A 9 49.40 -58.45 -37.91
C THR A 9 49.48 -57.02 -37.41
N THR A 10 48.96 -56.11 -38.22
CA THR A 10 48.66 -54.73 -37.82
C THR A 10 47.59 -54.74 -36.72
N PRO A 11 47.82 -54.11 -35.56
CA PRO A 11 46.75 -53.88 -34.59
C PRO A 11 45.74 -52.85 -35.13
N PRO A 12 44.45 -52.92 -34.73
CA PRO A 12 43.41 -52.05 -35.26
C PRO A 12 43.62 -50.60 -34.81
N VAL A 13 43.36 -49.66 -35.72
CA VAL A 13 43.27 -48.23 -35.45
C VAL A 13 42.05 -47.99 -34.55
N GLU A 14 42.28 -47.74 -33.26
CA GLU A 14 41.25 -47.23 -32.37
C GLU A 14 41.18 -45.70 -32.51
N PRO A 15 40.02 -45.10 -32.83
CA PRO A 15 39.91 -43.67 -33.08
C PRO A 15 40.16 -42.88 -31.81
N THR A 16 40.95 -41.81 -31.92
CA THR A 16 41.08 -40.74 -30.93
C THR A 16 39.71 -40.29 -30.44
N ALA A 17 39.25 -40.82 -29.30
CA ALA A 17 38.12 -40.29 -28.57
C ALA A 17 38.56 -38.97 -27.95
N ALA A 18 38.30 -37.89 -28.69
CA ALA A 18 38.33 -36.53 -28.19
C ALA A 18 37.65 -36.50 -26.82
N THR A 19 38.33 -35.90 -25.85
CA THR A 19 37.84 -35.65 -24.50
C THR A 19 36.56 -34.82 -24.58
N ALA A 20 35.40 -35.49 -24.67
CA ALA A 20 34.11 -34.86 -24.47
C ALA A 20 33.94 -34.67 -22.96
N GLN A 21 34.54 -33.60 -22.43
CA GLN A 21 34.13 -33.07 -21.13
C GLN A 21 32.63 -32.76 -21.24
N ALA A 22 31.82 -33.55 -20.53
CA ALA A 22 30.42 -33.20 -20.32
C ALA A 22 30.37 -31.78 -19.75
N PRO A 23 29.49 -30.89 -20.25
CA PRO A 23 29.33 -29.58 -19.64
C PRO A 23 28.96 -29.80 -18.17
N ALA A 24 29.77 -29.24 -17.27
CA ALA A 24 29.48 -29.21 -15.86
C ALA A 24 28.02 -28.80 -15.70
N ALA A 25 27.21 -29.66 -15.09
CA ALA A 25 25.83 -29.32 -14.80
C ALA A 25 25.85 -28.01 -14.02
N GLN A 26 25.47 -26.91 -14.68
CA GLN A 26 25.20 -25.64 -14.03
C GLN A 26 24.20 -25.96 -12.92
N GLN A 27 24.66 -25.93 -11.67
CA GLN A 27 23.78 -26.04 -10.53
C GLN A 27 22.80 -24.86 -10.65
N ALA A 28 21.53 -25.18 -10.88
CA ALA A 28 20.49 -24.16 -10.92
C ALA A 28 20.55 -23.35 -9.61
N PRO A 29 20.34 -22.02 -9.67
CA PRO A 29 20.32 -21.19 -8.47
C PRO A 29 19.33 -21.77 -7.44
N PRO A 30 19.64 -21.68 -6.14
CA PRO A 30 18.75 -22.18 -5.10
C PRO A 30 17.38 -21.55 -5.30
N THR A 31 16.38 -22.40 -5.50
CA THR A 31 14.99 -21.97 -5.60
C THR A 31 14.60 -21.37 -4.25
N THR A 32 14.62 -20.04 -4.14
CA THR A 32 13.84 -19.37 -3.10
C THR A 32 12.42 -19.89 -3.25
N PRO A 33 11.81 -20.52 -2.22
CA PRO A 33 10.46 -21.01 -2.34
C PRO A 33 9.56 -19.81 -2.61
N VAL A 34 9.06 -19.73 -3.84
CA VAL A 34 8.05 -18.73 -4.23
C VAL A 34 6.86 -18.96 -3.30
N PRO A 35 6.45 -18.00 -2.47
CA PRO A 35 5.29 -18.17 -1.63
C PRO A 35 4.08 -18.47 -2.52
N PRO A 36 3.33 -19.56 -2.29
CA PRO A 36 2.24 -19.94 -3.16
C PRO A 36 1.16 -18.84 -3.18
N ALA A 37 0.88 -18.34 -4.38
CA ALA A 37 -0.20 -17.41 -4.68
C ALA A 37 -1.55 -18.05 -4.31
N GLY A 38 -2.06 -17.75 -3.12
CA GLY A 38 -3.33 -18.32 -2.65
C GLY A 38 -3.55 -18.27 -1.14
N LYS A 39 -2.53 -17.97 -0.33
CA LYS A 39 -2.65 -18.01 1.14
C LYS A 39 -3.34 -16.82 1.79
N PHE A 40 -4.03 -15.93 1.06
CA PHE A 40 -4.65 -14.72 1.64
C PHE A 40 -5.57 -15.00 2.83
N PHE A 41 -6.17 -16.19 2.92
CA PHE A 41 -7.05 -16.58 4.02
C PHE A 41 -6.65 -17.89 4.70
N GLN A 42 -5.48 -18.46 4.36
CA GLN A 42 -5.11 -19.77 4.85
C GLN A 42 -4.48 -19.63 6.25
N MET A 43 -5.22 -20.07 7.26
CA MET A 43 -4.80 -20.09 8.65
C MET A 43 -4.00 -21.36 8.94
N SER A 44 -2.83 -21.23 9.56
CA SER A 44 -2.10 -22.41 10.05
C SER A 44 -2.94 -23.04 11.18
N PRO A 45 -3.09 -24.38 11.25
CA PRO A 45 -3.95 -25.04 12.25
C PRO A 45 -3.67 -24.64 13.71
N GLY A 46 -2.42 -24.32 14.03
CA GLY A 46 -2.03 -23.85 15.37
C GLY A 46 -2.52 -22.44 15.72
N VAL A 47 -2.74 -21.57 14.73
CA VAL A 47 -3.21 -20.19 14.94
C VAL A 47 -4.73 -20.15 15.12
N ALA A 48 -5.44 -21.09 14.48
CA ALA A 48 -6.90 -21.19 14.60
C ALA A 48 -7.39 -21.45 16.04
N GLN A 49 -6.51 -21.97 16.91
CA GLN A 49 -6.79 -22.23 18.31
C GLN A 49 -6.28 -21.12 19.25
N ASP A 50 -5.61 -20.09 18.74
CA ASP A 50 -5.15 -18.96 19.55
C ASP A 50 -6.34 -18.02 19.85
N PRO A 51 -6.67 -17.73 21.12
CA PRO A 51 -7.73 -16.79 21.50
C PRO A 51 -7.56 -15.38 20.92
N ARG A 52 -6.35 -14.99 20.55
CA ARG A 52 -6.05 -13.67 19.97
C ARG A 52 -6.37 -13.62 18.48
N ALA A 53 -6.52 -14.76 17.82
CA ALA A 53 -6.74 -14.83 16.39
C ALA A 53 -8.02 -14.11 15.97
N LYS A 54 -7.99 -13.50 14.79
CA LYS A 54 -9.10 -12.71 14.22
C LYS A 54 -9.68 -13.43 13.01
N SER A 55 -11.00 -13.54 12.92
CA SER A 55 -11.63 -14.17 11.76
C SER A 55 -11.67 -13.21 10.57
N PRO A 56 -11.06 -13.54 9.41
CA PRO A 56 -11.14 -12.68 8.22
C PRO A 56 -12.55 -12.57 7.64
N ALA A 57 -13.32 -13.65 7.67
CA ALA A 57 -14.71 -13.64 7.23
C ALA A 57 -15.57 -12.72 8.10
N LEU A 58 -15.35 -12.75 9.42
CA LEU A 58 -16.01 -11.85 10.34
C LEU A 58 -15.61 -10.39 10.09
N ALA A 59 -14.32 -10.12 9.84
CA ALA A 59 -13.84 -8.79 9.50
C ALA A 59 -14.50 -8.24 8.21
N CYS A 60 -14.63 -9.07 7.18
CA CYS A 60 -15.36 -8.72 5.96
C CYS A 60 -16.85 -8.45 6.25
N PHE A 61 -17.50 -9.31 7.02
CA PHE A 61 -18.92 -9.17 7.37
C PHE A 61 -19.20 -7.88 8.16
N LEU A 62 -18.39 -7.59 9.19
CA LEU A 62 -18.49 -6.32 9.93
C LEU A 62 -18.32 -5.13 9.00
N SER A 63 -17.43 -5.22 8.02
CA SER A 63 -17.17 -4.15 7.05
C SER A 63 -18.30 -3.87 6.07
N ILE A 64 -19.39 -4.66 6.08
CA ILE A 64 -20.62 -4.24 5.40
C ILE A 64 -21.04 -2.86 5.91
N MET A 65 -20.89 -2.61 7.21
CA MET A 65 -20.90 -1.25 7.75
C MET A 65 -19.49 -0.66 7.64
N PRO A 66 -19.29 0.40 6.84
CA PRO A 66 -17.96 0.95 6.55
C PRO A 66 -17.14 1.22 7.82
N GLY A 67 -15.92 0.67 7.85
CA GLY A 67 -14.97 0.87 8.94
C GLY A 67 -15.02 -0.15 10.09
N LEU A 68 -16.11 -0.90 10.28
CA LEU A 68 -16.23 -1.78 11.46
C LEU A 68 -15.26 -2.96 11.45
N GLY A 69 -14.93 -3.54 10.28
CA GLY A 69 -13.97 -4.66 10.24
C GLY A 69 -12.54 -4.23 10.54
N GLN A 70 -12.18 -2.99 10.20
CA GLN A 70 -10.91 -2.37 10.57
C GLN A 70 -10.86 -2.12 12.08
N VAL A 71 -11.96 -1.63 12.67
CA VAL A 71 -12.08 -1.49 14.13
C VAL A 71 -11.96 -2.85 14.83
N TYR A 72 -12.57 -3.90 14.30
CA TYR A 72 -12.46 -5.27 14.82
C TYR A 72 -11.02 -5.81 14.83
N THR A 73 -10.23 -5.46 13.82
CA THR A 73 -8.83 -5.87 13.68
C THR A 73 -7.86 -4.94 14.43
N GLY A 74 -8.36 -3.91 15.11
CA GLY A 74 -7.55 -2.96 15.90
C GLY A 74 -7.06 -1.73 15.12
N TYR A 75 -7.41 -1.60 13.84
CA TYR A 75 -7.03 -0.48 12.97
C TYR A 75 -8.05 0.66 13.05
N TYR A 76 -8.18 1.27 14.23
CA TYR A 76 -9.22 2.27 14.53
C TYR A 76 -9.18 3.48 13.61
N VAL A 77 -8.01 4.08 13.41
CA VAL A 77 -7.85 5.29 12.57
C VAL A 77 -8.37 5.01 11.17
N ARG A 78 -8.00 3.87 10.60
CA ARG A 78 -8.44 3.49 9.26
C ARG A 78 -9.94 3.19 9.21
N GLY A 79 -10.48 2.54 10.24
CA GLY A 79 -11.92 2.33 10.38
C GLY A 79 -12.71 3.65 10.39
N PHE A 80 -12.27 4.63 11.16
CA PHE A 80 -12.88 5.97 11.19
C PHE A 80 -12.74 6.71 9.86
N VAL A 81 -11.61 6.60 9.17
CA VAL A 81 -11.44 7.16 7.82
C VAL A 81 -12.47 6.58 6.85
N PHE A 82 -12.65 5.25 6.82
CA PHE A 82 -13.67 4.63 5.99
C PHE A 82 -15.08 5.11 6.32
N ALA A 83 -15.42 5.18 7.61
CA ALA A 83 -16.73 5.64 8.07
C ALA A 83 -17.00 7.10 7.67
N ILE A 84 -16.05 8.02 7.93
CA ILE A 84 -16.20 9.44 7.61
C ILE A 84 -16.22 9.68 6.10
N THR A 85 -15.37 8.98 5.33
CA THR A 85 -15.36 9.11 3.86
C THR A 85 -16.69 8.66 3.26
N ILE A 86 -17.23 7.50 3.65
CA ILE A 86 -18.53 7.06 3.15
C ILE A 86 -19.65 7.98 3.61
N ALA A 87 -19.68 8.37 4.90
CA ALA A 87 -20.67 9.30 5.42
C ALA A 87 -20.66 10.63 4.64
N GLY A 88 -19.47 11.19 4.39
CA GLY A 88 -19.30 12.42 3.61
C GLY A 88 -19.81 12.28 2.18
N ILE A 89 -19.53 11.16 1.51
CA ILE A 89 -20.06 10.90 0.16
C ILE A 89 -21.57 10.78 0.17
N ILE A 90 -22.16 10.08 1.15
CA ILE A 90 -23.62 9.98 1.29
C ILE A 90 -24.23 11.38 1.51
N THR A 91 -23.63 12.21 2.36
CA THR A 91 -24.09 13.59 2.58
C THR A 91 -24.02 14.42 1.29
N LEU A 92 -22.95 14.29 0.51
CA LEU A 92 -22.82 14.97 -0.78
C LEU A 92 -23.86 14.49 -1.79
N LEU A 93 -24.08 13.17 -1.90
CA LEU A 93 -25.09 12.57 -2.78
C LEU A 93 -26.52 12.95 -2.37
N ALA A 94 -26.79 13.13 -1.08
CA ALA A 94 -28.08 13.56 -0.56
C ALA A 94 -28.32 15.07 -0.70
N SER A 95 -27.27 15.86 -0.97
CA SER A 95 -27.39 17.31 -1.12
C SER A 95 -27.89 17.68 -2.53
N SER A 96 -28.93 18.49 -2.61
CA SER A 96 -29.39 19.09 -3.86
C SER A 96 -28.64 20.40 -4.10
N GLY A 97 -27.49 20.34 -4.79
CA GLY A 97 -26.63 21.49 -5.01
C GLY A 97 -25.96 21.51 -6.39
N PRO A 98 -25.09 22.51 -6.68
CA PRO A 98 -24.42 22.67 -7.96
C PRO A 98 -23.51 21.49 -8.37
N MET A 99 -23.24 20.55 -7.45
CA MET A 99 -22.38 19.39 -7.67
C MET A 99 -23.12 18.16 -8.25
N ASN A 100 -24.37 18.31 -8.69
CA ASN A 100 -25.15 17.20 -9.24
C ASN A 100 -24.48 16.52 -10.44
N ASP A 101 -23.70 17.24 -11.24
CA ASP A 101 -22.96 16.66 -12.37
C ASP A 101 -21.87 15.65 -11.93
N LEU A 102 -21.44 15.72 -10.65
CA LEU A 102 -20.45 14.79 -10.09
C LEU A 102 -21.08 13.52 -9.51
N VAL A 103 -22.41 13.44 -9.40
CA VAL A 103 -23.12 12.30 -8.78
C VAL A 103 -22.70 10.94 -9.36
N PRO A 104 -22.60 10.74 -10.70
CA PRO A 104 -22.16 9.46 -11.25
C PRO A 104 -20.75 9.06 -10.82
N PHE A 105 -19.83 10.03 -10.74
CA PHE A 105 -18.45 9.80 -10.32
C PHE A 105 -18.36 9.47 -8.83
N LEU A 106 -19.12 10.18 -7.99
CA LEU A 106 -19.20 9.91 -6.55
C LEU A 106 -19.81 8.53 -6.26
N ALA A 107 -20.89 8.16 -6.96
CA ALA A 107 -21.54 6.86 -6.81
C ALA A 107 -20.62 5.71 -7.25
N LEU A 108 -19.90 5.89 -8.37
CA LEU A 108 -18.90 4.93 -8.83
C LEU A 108 -17.75 4.78 -7.83
N PHE A 109 -17.17 5.89 -7.39
CA PHE A 109 -16.13 5.89 -6.37
C PHE A 109 -16.60 5.22 -5.08
N MET A 110 -17.80 5.56 -4.59
CA MET A 110 -18.38 4.97 -3.38
C MET A 110 -18.49 3.45 -3.51
N SER A 111 -18.92 2.94 -4.67
CA SER A 111 -19.07 1.50 -4.91
C SER A 111 -17.73 0.77 -4.82
N PHE A 112 -16.70 1.26 -5.51
CA PHE A 112 -15.36 0.69 -5.44
C PHE A 112 -14.74 0.84 -4.04
N PHE A 113 -14.93 1.98 -3.40
CA PHE A 113 -14.41 2.26 -2.07
C PHE A 113 -15.07 1.39 -1.00
N TRP A 114 -16.36 1.07 -1.15
CA TRP A 114 -17.08 0.16 -0.26
C TRP A 114 -16.55 -1.27 -0.37
N LEU A 115 -16.37 -1.78 -1.59
CA LEU A 115 -15.76 -3.09 -1.84
C LEU A 115 -14.32 -3.14 -1.32
N HIS A 116 -13.55 -2.08 -1.56
CA HIS A 116 -12.20 -1.94 -1.03
C HIS A 116 -12.20 -2.02 0.51
N ASN A 117 -13.12 -1.32 1.19
CA ASN A 117 -13.28 -1.38 2.64
C ASN A 117 -13.52 -2.82 3.14
N ILE A 118 -14.35 -3.63 2.46
CA ILE A 118 -14.58 -5.03 2.85
C ILE A 118 -13.31 -5.88 2.67
N ILE A 119 -12.68 -5.79 1.50
CA ILE A 119 -11.47 -6.55 1.17
C ILE A 119 -10.32 -6.18 2.10
N ASP A 120 -10.17 -4.89 2.43
CA ASP A 120 -9.13 -4.38 3.31
C ASP A 120 -9.23 -4.99 4.71
N ALA A 121 -10.44 -5.07 5.29
CA ALA A 121 -10.63 -5.67 6.60
C ALA A 121 -10.29 -7.16 6.65
N GLY A 122 -10.71 -7.93 5.63
CA GLY A 122 -10.35 -9.35 5.52
C GLY A 122 -8.85 -9.55 5.39
N ARG A 123 -8.19 -8.76 4.54
CA ARG A 123 -6.73 -8.79 4.37
C ARG A 123 -6.00 -8.46 5.68
N ARG A 124 -6.48 -7.47 6.44
CA ARG A 124 -5.91 -7.08 7.73
C ARG A 124 -6.05 -8.14 8.81
N ALA A 125 -7.22 -8.80 8.89
CA ALA A 125 -7.43 -9.90 9.81
C ALA A 125 -6.52 -11.10 9.47
N ALA A 126 -6.41 -11.44 8.19
CA ALA A 126 -5.52 -12.51 7.76
C ALA A 126 -4.06 -12.19 8.04
N PHE A 127 -3.63 -10.96 7.78
CA PHE A 127 -2.30 -10.49 8.11
C PHE A 127 -2.02 -10.57 9.61
N TYR A 128 -2.94 -10.08 10.44
CA TYR A 128 -2.83 -10.17 11.91
C TYR A 128 -2.61 -11.62 12.36
N ASN A 129 -3.33 -12.60 11.79
CA ASN A 129 -3.15 -14.00 12.12
C ASN A 129 -1.79 -14.56 11.70
N ARG A 130 -1.24 -14.11 10.57
CA ARG A 130 0.11 -14.53 10.14
C ARG A 130 1.19 -13.96 11.05
N MET A 131 1.06 -12.71 11.46
CA MET A 131 1.96 -12.09 12.44
C MET A 131 1.90 -12.84 13.78
N LEU A 132 0.69 -13.22 14.21
CA LEU A 132 0.49 -14.04 15.40
C LEU A 132 1.13 -15.44 15.28
N ALA A 133 1.20 -15.98 14.05
CA ALA A 133 1.85 -17.27 13.75
C ALA A 133 3.39 -17.22 13.78
N GLY A 134 3.99 -16.07 14.08
CA GLY A 134 5.44 -15.87 14.00
C GLY A 134 5.95 -15.54 12.60
N GLY A 135 5.07 -15.13 11.67
CA GLY A 135 5.48 -14.65 10.35
C GLY A 135 6.30 -13.36 10.45
N THR A 136 7.46 -13.34 9.80
CA THR A 136 8.36 -12.17 9.74
C THR A 136 8.05 -11.23 8.57
N ASP A 137 6.89 -11.41 7.92
CA ASP A 137 6.44 -10.67 6.73
C ASP A 137 5.99 -9.24 7.05
N ALA A 138 6.68 -8.55 7.97
CA ALA A 138 6.42 -7.16 8.32
C ALA A 138 6.57 -6.22 7.10
N ASP A 139 7.31 -6.66 6.08
CA ASP A 139 7.55 -5.92 4.83
C ASP A 139 6.42 -6.10 3.79
N GLU A 140 5.47 -7.04 3.97
CA GLU A 140 4.42 -7.31 2.97
C GLU A 140 3.23 -6.35 3.00
N PHE A 141 3.08 -5.52 4.04
CA PHE A 141 2.00 -4.53 4.10
C PHE A 141 2.53 -3.12 4.33
N PRO A 142 2.03 -2.12 3.57
CA PRO A 142 2.43 -0.75 3.76
C PRO A 142 2.13 -0.32 5.19
N PRO A 143 3.02 0.47 5.81
CA PRO A 143 2.90 0.88 7.20
C PRO A 143 1.50 1.45 7.45
N GLU A 144 1.00 1.20 8.68
CA GLU A 144 -0.15 1.91 9.26
C GLU A 144 -0.21 3.32 8.69
N MET A 145 -1.38 3.74 8.20
CA MET A 145 -1.56 5.07 7.63
C MET A 145 -1.15 6.10 8.69
N LYS A 146 0.12 6.51 8.64
CA LYS A 146 0.63 7.65 9.38
C LYS A 146 0.00 8.82 8.67
N ILE A 147 -1.16 9.28 9.15
CA ILE A 147 -1.75 10.50 8.62
C ILE A 147 -0.68 11.57 8.80
N PRO A 148 -0.02 12.05 7.72
CA PRO A 148 1.03 13.03 7.85
C PRO A 148 0.33 14.31 8.33
N GLY A 149 0.36 14.59 9.63
CA GLY A 149 -0.33 15.73 10.24
C GLY A 149 -1.16 15.47 11.49
N VAL A 150 -1.49 14.22 11.87
CA VAL A 150 -2.32 13.94 13.07
C VAL A 150 -1.49 13.53 14.30
N SER A 151 -0.16 13.63 14.22
CA SER A 151 0.67 13.65 15.42
C SER A 151 0.67 15.07 16.00
N GLY A 152 -0.38 15.44 16.74
CA GLY A 152 -0.45 16.67 17.55
C GLY A 152 0.11 17.94 16.87
N SER A 153 -0.03 18.07 15.55
CA SER A 153 0.68 19.11 14.82
C SER A 153 -0.03 20.43 15.08
N ILE A 154 0.69 21.38 15.69
CA ILE A 154 0.23 22.75 15.90
C ILE A 154 -0.34 23.33 14.59
N PHE A 155 0.26 22.96 13.45
CA PHE A 155 -0.22 23.34 12.13
C PHE A 155 -1.58 22.75 11.76
N ALA A 156 -1.86 21.50 12.14
CA ALA A 156 -3.16 20.87 11.93
C ALA A 156 -4.23 21.52 12.82
N GLY A 157 -3.90 21.81 14.08
CA GLY A 157 -4.78 22.55 14.99
C GLY A 157 -5.08 23.95 14.48
N LEU A 158 -4.05 24.69 14.04
CA LEU A 158 -4.21 26.03 13.48
C LEU A 158 -5.03 26.01 12.19
N GLY A 159 -4.80 25.04 11.31
CA GLY A 159 -5.59 24.84 10.10
C GLY A 159 -7.07 24.61 10.43
N LEU A 160 -7.37 23.79 11.43
CA LEU A 160 -8.75 23.54 11.86
C LEU A 160 -9.42 24.79 12.44
N ILE A 161 -8.69 25.61 13.20
CA ILE A 161 -9.19 26.89 13.71
C ILE A 161 -9.54 27.82 12.54
N VAL A 162 -8.65 27.96 11.56
CA VAL A 162 -8.89 28.81 10.38
C VAL A 162 -10.12 28.34 9.61
N VAL A 163 -10.23 27.03 9.35
CA VAL A 163 -11.40 26.44 8.68
C VAL A 163 -12.68 26.70 9.47
N GLY A 164 -12.64 26.53 10.80
CA GLY A 164 -13.78 26.80 11.69
C GLY A 164 -14.22 28.26 11.67
N VAL A 165 -13.28 29.20 11.67
CA VAL A 165 -13.59 30.65 11.58
C VAL A 165 -14.26 30.97 10.24
N ILE A 166 -13.71 30.47 9.11
CA ILE A 166 -14.30 30.66 7.78
C ILE A 166 -15.73 30.08 7.74
N ALA A 167 -15.93 28.89 8.31
CA ALA A 167 -17.25 28.28 8.40
C ALA A 167 -18.23 29.10 9.26
N LEU A 168 -17.77 29.68 10.36
CA LEU A 168 -18.57 30.58 11.20
C LEU A 168 -18.96 31.87 10.46
N THR A 169 -18.06 32.44 9.66
CA THR A 169 -18.35 33.61 8.83
C THR A 169 -19.53 33.34 7.88
N TYR A 170 -19.55 32.18 7.23
CA TYR A 170 -20.67 31.78 6.37
C TYR A 170 -21.95 31.44 7.15
N THR A 171 -21.83 30.74 8.28
CA THR A 171 -23.02 30.18 8.98
C THR A 171 -23.67 31.14 9.99
N LYS A 172 -22.89 32.01 10.65
CA LYS A 172 -23.39 32.91 11.70
C LYS A 172 -23.43 34.38 11.30
N PHE A 173 -22.56 34.80 10.39
CA PHE A 173 -22.46 36.20 9.99
C PHE A 173 -23.06 36.47 8.60
N ASP A 174 -23.62 35.45 7.94
CA ASP A 174 -24.24 35.51 6.61
C ASP A 174 -23.34 36.19 5.55
N MET A 175 -22.03 36.12 5.75
CA MET A 175 -21.05 36.68 4.84
C MET A 175 -20.77 35.66 3.73
N SER A 176 -20.85 36.10 2.47
CA SER A 176 -20.52 35.23 1.35
C SER A 176 -19.02 34.89 1.31
N LEU A 177 -18.69 33.71 0.79
CA LEU A 177 -17.31 33.23 0.65
C LEU A 177 -16.64 33.69 -0.66
N ASP A 178 -17.26 34.63 -1.39
CA ASP A 178 -16.77 35.08 -2.69
C ASP A 178 -15.39 35.73 -2.57
N TRP A 179 -15.15 36.50 -1.50
CA TRP A 179 -13.84 37.06 -1.20
C TRP A 179 -12.77 35.97 -1.04
N LEU A 180 -13.11 34.83 -0.44
CA LEU A 180 -12.17 33.73 -0.25
C LEU A 180 -11.88 33.03 -1.59
N LYS A 181 -12.89 32.91 -2.45
CA LYS A 181 -12.76 32.37 -3.81
C LYS A 181 -11.87 33.25 -4.70
N ASP A 182 -11.87 34.56 -4.50
CA ASP A 182 -11.00 35.45 -5.27
C ASP A 182 -9.55 35.44 -4.74
N TRP A 183 -9.38 35.25 -3.42
CA TRP A 183 -8.08 35.37 -2.75
C TRP A 183 -7.35 34.05 -2.46
N TRP A 184 -7.99 32.88 -2.60
CA TRP A 184 -7.32 31.59 -2.40
C TRP A 184 -6.01 31.38 -3.19
N PRO A 185 -5.78 31.96 -4.40
CA PRO A 185 -4.52 31.75 -5.12
C PRO A 185 -3.32 32.40 -4.42
N VAL A 186 -3.55 33.34 -3.51
CA VAL A 186 -2.48 34.00 -2.74
C VAL A 186 -1.76 32.99 -1.83
N ILE A 187 -2.48 32.00 -1.28
CA ILE A 187 -1.93 30.99 -0.36
C ILE A 187 -0.81 30.16 -1.03
N PRO A 188 -1.03 29.47 -2.18
CA PRO A 188 0.04 28.72 -2.84
C PRO A 188 1.16 29.63 -3.35
N ILE A 189 0.88 30.89 -3.73
CA ILE A 189 1.90 31.86 -4.13
C ILE A 189 2.85 32.15 -2.95
N LEU A 190 2.31 32.46 -1.76
CA LEU A 190 3.12 32.71 -0.57
C LEU A 190 3.92 31.47 -0.14
N ILE A 191 3.32 30.28 -0.24
CA ILE A 191 4.03 29.01 0.03
C ILE A 191 5.19 28.84 -0.97
N GLY A 192 4.95 29.09 -2.27
CA GLY A 192 5.99 29.02 -3.30
C GLY A 192 7.14 29.98 -3.03
N VAL A 193 6.85 31.24 -2.72
CA VAL A 193 7.85 32.25 -2.36
C VAL A 193 8.65 31.83 -1.12
N TYR A 194 7.96 31.32 -0.09
CA TYR A 194 8.60 30.84 1.13
C TYR A 194 9.55 29.66 0.85
N LEU A 195 9.15 28.69 0.03
CA LEU A 195 9.99 27.55 -0.36
C LEU A 195 11.22 27.98 -1.15
N VAL A 196 11.06 28.94 -2.07
CA VAL A 196 12.20 29.51 -2.81
C VAL A 196 13.14 30.24 -1.87
N GLY A 197 12.62 31.06 -0.95
CA GLY A 197 13.43 31.75 0.06
C GLY A 197 14.21 30.78 0.96
N LEU A 198 13.57 29.69 1.39
CA LEU A 198 14.22 28.59 2.10
C LEU A 198 15.36 27.97 1.29
N ALA A 199 15.08 27.62 0.02
CA ALA A 199 16.05 27.00 -0.87
C ALA A 199 17.27 27.91 -1.13
N VAL A 200 17.06 29.21 -1.28
CA VAL A 200 18.14 30.19 -1.46
C VAL A 200 18.98 30.31 -0.18
N ARG A 201 18.32 30.45 0.97
CA ARG A 201 19.01 30.55 2.28
C ARG A 201 19.87 29.32 2.58
N ASP A 202 19.35 28.14 2.26
CA ASP A 202 20.07 26.88 2.49
C ASP A 202 21.25 26.71 1.53
N ARG A 203 21.20 27.29 0.34
CA ARG A 203 22.36 27.34 -0.58
C ARG A 203 23.45 28.29 -0.08
N MET A 204 23.09 29.50 0.35
CA MET A 204 24.07 30.47 0.86
C MET A 204 24.80 29.96 2.10
N LYS A 205 24.08 29.32 3.04
CA LYS A 205 24.69 28.67 4.22
C LYS A 205 25.67 27.55 3.89
N LYS A 206 25.59 26.98 2.70
CA LYS A 206 26.45 25.88 2.23
C LYS A 206 27.67 26.36 1.44
N GLU A 207 27.64 27.61 0.98
CA GLU A 207 28.76 28.30 0.33
C GLU A 207 29.66 28.99 1.36
N ASP A 208 29.11 29.39 2.51
CA ASP A 208 29.83 30.02 3.62
C ASP A 208 30.47 29.02 4.63
N ALA A 209 30.29 27.71 4.44
CA ALA A 209 30.76 26.63 5.33
C ALA A 209 31.81 25.74 4.66
#